data_AF-A0A5N7XGM6-F1
#
_entry.id   AF-A0A5N7XGM6-F1
#
_cell.length_a   1.000
_cell.length_b   1.000
_cell.length_c   1.000
_cell.angle_alpha   90.00
_cell.angle_beta   90.00
_cell.angle_gamma   90.00
#
_symmetry.space_group_name_H-M   'P 1'
#
loop_
_entity.id
_entity.type
_entity.pdbx_description
1 polymer ?
#
loop_
_entity_poly.entity_id
_entity_poly.type
_entity_poly.pdbx_seq_one_letter_code
_entity_poly.pdbx_strand_id
1 'polypeptide(L)'
;MKQEITKADAWLVVCLCADWCGTCKQYRQPFEALAAQFPQMRFVWLDVEDREDVAGDLDIETFPSILVAQGEQARFLGPVLPQTGVLARMLHSLPADAAARPADVQEAQDLLQRLLRADDLQDVLR
;
A
#
# COMPACT_ATOMS: atom_id res chain seq x y z
N MET A 1 4.28 -15.48 -8.27
CA MET A 1 3.79 -14.16 -7.84
C MET A 1 4.07 -13.81 -6.37
N LYS A 2 3.77 -14.66 -5.37
CA LYS A 2 4.28 -14.50 -3.98
C LYS A 2 5.80 -14.23 -3.98
N GLN A 3 6.52 -15.03 -4.77
CA GLN A 3 7.96 -14.89 -5.05
C GLN A 3 8.39 -13.62 -5.80
N GLU A 4 7.47 -12.87 -6.42
CA GLU A 4 7.82 -11.64 -7.14
C GLU A 4 7.72 -10.41 -6.25
N ILE A 5 6.78 -10.35 -5.31
CA ILE A 5 6.68 -9.27 -4.33
C ILE A 5 7.71 -9.46 -3.21
N THR A 6 8.03 -10.70 -2.83
CA THR A 6 9.08 -10.97 -1.81
C THR A 6 10.51 -10.82 -2.36
N LYS A 7 10.70 -10.48 -3.64
CA LYS A 7 12.02 -10.07 -4.14
C LYS A 7 12.43 -8.78 -3.45
N ALA A 8 13.67 -8.73 -2.97
CA ALA A 8 14.18 -7.59 -2.21
C ALA A 8 14.09 -6.25 -2.95
N ASP A 9 14.01 -6.25 -4.28
CA ASP A 9 13.89 -5.07 -5.14
C ASP A 9 12.46 -4.76 -5.60
N ALA A 10 11.48 -5.62 -5.30
CA ALA A 10 10.10 -5.42 -5.73
C ALA A 10 9.36 -4.43 -4.84
N TRP A 11 8.61 -3.51 -5.46
CA TRP A 11 7.88 -2.46 -4.77
C TRP A 11 6.39 -2.73 -4.76
N LEU A 12 5.77 -2.53 -3.60
CA LEU A 12 4.34 -2.68 -3.38
C LEU A 12 3.78 -1.36 -2.81
N VAL A 13 2.66 -0.90 -3.36
CA VAL A 13 1.92 0.28 -2.93
C VAL A 13 0.46 -0.12 -2.72
N VAL A 14 -0.03 -0.04 -1.48
CA VAL A 14 -1.39 -0.47 -1.13
C VAL A 14 -2.18 0.75 -0.64
N CYS A 15 -3.31 1.09 -1.28
CA CYS A 15 -4.33 1.91 -0.62
C CYS A 15 -5.13 1.03 0.32
N LEU A 16 -5.12 1.39 1.59
CA LEU A 16 -6.04 0.95 2.61
C LEU A 16 -7.22 1.93 2.57
N CYS A 17 -8.35 1.41 2.15
CA CYS A 17 -9.51 2.16 1.72
C CYS A 17 -10.77 1.50 2.34
N ALA A 18 -11.90 2.21 2.36
CA ALA A 18 -13.18 1.70 2.87
C ALA A 18 -14.35 2.22 2.02
N ASP A 19 -15.39 1.41 1.88
CA ASP A 19 -16.47 1.64 0.92
C ASP A 19 -17.45 2.73 1.34
N TRP A 20 -17.53 3.05 2.63
CA TRP A 20 -18.26 4.23 3.11
C TRP A 20 -17.47 5.54 2.94
N CYS A 21 -16.17 5.50 2.64
CA CYS A 21 -15.32 6.68 2.59
C CYS A 21 -15.46 7.43 1.24
N GLY A 22 -16.10 8.60 1.29
CA GLY A 22 -16.25 9.47 0.12
C GLY A 22 -14.92 9.91 -0.51
N THR A 23 -13.89 10.09 0.30
CA THR A 23 -12.53 10.43 -0.17
C THR A 23 -11.89 9.27 -0.93
N CYS A 24 -12.05 8.03 -0.45
CA CYS A 24 -11.57 6.84 -1.15
C CYS A 24 -12.23 6.73 -2.53
N LYS A 25 -13.56 6.87 -2.62
CA LYS A 25 -14.27 6.83 -3.91
C LYS A 25 -13.73 7.83 -4.94
N GLN A 26 -13.46 9.06 -4.50
CA GLN A 26 -12.88 10.09 -5.37
C GLN A 26 -11.43 9.79 -5.74
N TYR A 27 -10.69 9.10 -4.88
CA TYR A 27 -9.28 8.83 -5.06
C TYR A 27 -8.98 7.60 -5.93
N ARG A 28 -9.93 6.67 -6.08
CA ARG A 28 -9.76 5.41 -6.85
C ARG A 28 -9.20 5.64 -8.24
N GLN A 29 -9.87 6.46 -9.05
CA GLN A 29 -9.45 6.72 -10.44
C GLN A 29 -8.08 7.44 -10.51
N PRO A 30 -7.81 8.49 -9.73
CA PRO A 30 -6.47 9.09 -9.65
C PRO A 30 -5.36 8.11 -9.22
N PHE A 31 -5.65 7.20 -8.29
CA PHE A 31 -4.70 6.18 -7.83
C PHE A 31 -4.36 5.18 -8.93
N GLU A 32 -5.35 4.70 -9.68
CA GLU A 32 -5.14 3.83 -10.85
C GLU A 32 -4.33 4.54 -11.96
N ALA A 33 -4.65 5.81 -12.23
CA ALA A 33 -3.88 6.62 -13.19
C ALA A 33 -2.43 6.86 -12.74
N LEU A 34 -2.18 6.90 -11.42
CA LEU A 34 -0.84 6.98 -10.87
C LEU A 34 -0.08 5.66 -11.06
N ALA A 35 -0.74 4.51 -10.86
CA ALA A 35 -0.13 3.19 -11.07
C ALA A 35 0.49 3.05 -12.47
N ALA A 36 -0.19 3.57 -13.50
CA ALA A 36 0.32 3.56 -14.88
C ALA A 36 1.65 4.33 -15.07
N GLN A 37 1.99 5.25 -14.16
CA GLN A 37 3.25 6.01 -14.19
C GLN A 37 4.40 5.28 -13.50
N PHE A 38 4.12 4.22 -12.74
CA PHE A 38 5.09 3.45 -11.97
C PHE A 38 5.03 1.96 -12.34
N PRO A 39 5.33 1.57 -13.60
CA PRO A 39 5.22 0.19 -14.07
C PRO A 39 6.13 -0.81 -13.33
N GLN A 40 7.15 -0.31 -12.63
CA GLN A 40 8.06 -1.09 -11.78
C GLN A 40 7.51 -1.35 -10.37
N MET A 41 6.40 -0.71 -10.00
CA MET A 41 5.76 -0.86 -8.70
C MET A 41 4.39 -1.48 -8.88
N ARG A 42 3.99 -2.32 -7.92
CA ARG A 42 2.68 -2.95 -7.91
C ARG A 42 1.72 -2.16 -7.03
N PHE A 43 0.62 -1.70 -7.62
CA PHE A 43 -0.41 -0.94 -6.92
C PHE A 43 -1.56 -1.86 -6.54
N VAL A 44 -2.09 -1.67 -5.34
CA VAL A 44 -3.18 -2.47 -4.77
C VAL A 44 -4.19 -1.54 -4.17
N TRP A 45 -5.46 -1.81 -4.44
CA TRP A 45 -6.55 -1.19 -3.70
C TRP A 45 -7.15 -2.25 -2.79
N LEU A 46 -7.06 -2.01 -1.49
CA LEU A 46 -7.57 -2.91 -0.47
C LEU A 46 -8.72 -2.21 0.24
N ASP A 47 -9.92 -2.76 0.09
CA ASP A 47 -11.01 -2.45 1.01
C ASP A 47 -10.79 -3.23 2.30
N VAL A 48 -10.63 -2.52 3.42
CA VAL A 48 -10.39 -3.16 4.72
C VAL A 48 -11.66 -3.81 5.29
N GLU A 49 -12.85 -3.40 4.85
CA GLU A 49 -14.12 -4.00 5.29
C GLU A 49 -14.30 -5.42 4.74
N ASP A 50 -13.87 -5.64 3.50
CA ASP A 50 -13.94 -6.96 2.84
C ASP A 50 -12.78 -7.89 3.24
N ARG A 51 -11.72 -7.33 3.83
CA ARG A 51 -10.43 -8.00 4.06
C ARG A 51 -10.02 -7.99 5.52
N GLU A 52 -10.92 -8.44 6.39
CA GLU A 52 -10.65 -8.62 7.83
C GLU A 52 -9.41 -9.51 8.10
N ASP A 53 -9.12 -10.47 7.21
CA ASP A 53 -7.93 -11.33 7.28
C ASP A 53 -6.61 -10.56 7.12
N VAL A 54 -6.64 -9.44 6.41
CA VAL A 54 -5.50 -8.54 6.19
C VAL A 54 -5.51 -7.39 7.20
N ALA A 55 -6.67 -6.78 7.41
CA ALA A 55 -6.86 -5.70 8.36
C ALA A 55 -6.49 -6.16 9.78
N GLY A 56 -6.99 -7.32 10.23
CA GLY A 56 -6.76 -7.81 11.59
C GLY A 56 -6.99 -6.70 12.64
N ASP A 57 -6.01 -6.49 13.52
CA ASP A 57 -6.06 -5.45 14.56
C ASP A 57 -5.50 -4.08 14.13
N LEU A 58 -5.44 -3.78 12.83
CA LEU A 58 -4.94 -2.47 12.36
C LEU A 58 -5.82 -1.33 12.86
N ASP A 59 -5.21 -0.36 13.55
CA ASP A 59 -5.91 0.83 14.06
C ASP A 59 -5.89 1.96 13.02
N ILE A 60 -6.44 1.71 11.84
CA ILE A 60 -6.53 2.73 10.79
C ILE A 60 -7.73 3.62 11.06
N GLU A 61 -7.48 4.76 11.69
CA GLU A 61 -8.50 5.76 11.95
C GLU A 61 -8.77 6.68 10.75
N THR A 62 -7.85 6.72 9.77
CA THR A 62 -7.90 7.67 8.65
C THR A 62 -7.79 6.98 7.29
N PHE A 63 -8.81 7.20 6.44
CA PHE A 63 -8.86 6.68 5.08
C PHE A 63 -8.86 7.81 4.04
N PRO A 64 -8.17 7.64 2.90
CA PRO A 64 -7.27 6.53 2.56
C PRO A 64 -5.94 6.60 3.33
N SER A 65 -5.39 5.43 3.64
CA SER A 65 -4.01 5.27 4.14
C SER A 65 -3.17 4.48 3.14
N ILE A 66 -1.88 4.77 3.04
CA ILE A 66 -0.98 4.12 2.08
C ILE A 66 0.05 3.29 2.83
N LEU A 67 0.18 2.02 2.47
CA LEU A 67 1.36 1.22 2.77
C LEU A 67 2.28 1.24 1.53
N VAL A 68 3.57 1.50 1.74
CA VAL A 68 4.60 1.25 0.74
C VAL A 68 5.58 0.23 1.31
N ALA A 69 5.91 -0.80 0.54
CA ALA A 69 6.86 -1.83 0.92
C ALA A 69 7.86 -2.11 -0.21
N GLN A 70 9.03 -2.58 0.18
CA GLN A 70 10.07 -3.08 -0.72
C GLN A 70 10.47 -4.47 -0.25
N GLY A 71 10.24 -5.49 -1.08
CA GLY A 71 10.38 -6.89 -0.66
C GLY A 71 9.52 -7.19 0.57
N GLU A 72 10.16 -7.72 1.60
CA GLU A 72 9.53 -8.04 2.88
C GLU A 72 9.63 -6.91 3.92
N GLN A 73 10.01 -5.70 3.49
CA GLN A 73 10.21 -4.57 4.38
C GLN A 73 9.19 -3.46 4.11
N ALA A 74 8.36 -3.14 5.10
CA ALA A 74 7.56 -1.92 5.09
C ALA A 74 8.45 -0.66 5.13
N ARG A 75 8.14 0.29 4.25
CA ARG A 75 8.89 1.54 4.01
C ARG A 75 8.10 2.77 4.44
N PHE A 76 6.78 2.70 4.35
CA PHE A 76 5.86 3.76 4.78
C PHE A 76 4.51 3.15 5.16
N LEU A 77 3.86 3.69 6.18
CA LEU A 77 2.46 3.47 6.52
C LEU A 77 1.91 4.79 7.06
N GLY A 78 0.77 5.24 6.53
CA GLY A 78 0.05 6.37 7.10
C GLY A 78 -0.92 7.03 6.12
N PRO A 79 -1.69 8.01 6.61
CA PRO A 79 -2.64 8.75 5.79
C PRO A 79 -1.91 9.59 4.76
N VAL A 80 -2.40 9.55 3.52
CA VAL A 80 -1.94 10.43 2.45
C VAL A 80 -3.16 11.12 1.88
N LEU A 81 -3.13 12.45 1.87
CA LEU A 81 -4.18 13.22 1.21
C LEU A 81 -4.33 12.73 -0.24
N PRO A 82 -5.54 12.74 -0.81
CA PRO A 82 -5.83 12.25 -2.17
C PRO A 82 -5.29 13.22 -3.25
N GLN A 83 -4.03 13.61 -3.12
CA GLN A 83 -3.27 14.47 -4.01
C GLN A 83 -2.19 13.61 -4.65
N THR A 84 -2.43 13.18 -5.89
CA THR A 84 -1.54 12.26 -6.60
C THR A 84 -0.10 12.76 -6.71
N GLY A 85 0.11 14.08 -6.82
CA GLY A 85 1.45 14.67 -6.84
C GLY A 85 2.26 14.43 -5.56
N VAL A 86 1.61 14.39 -4.39
CA VAL A 86 2.28 14.10 -3.10
C VAL A 86 2.70 12.64 -3.07
N LEU A 87 1.79 11.72 -3.40
CA LEU A 87 2.11 10.28 -3.46
C LEU A 87 3.21 10.00 -4.51
N ALA A 88 3.10 10.57 -5.72
CA ALA A 88 4.11 10.40 -6.77
C ALA A 88 5.51 10.81 -6.30
N ARG A 89 5.61 11.98 -5.66
CA ARG A 89 6.89 12.48 -5.12
C ARG A 89 7.45 11.54 -4.04
N MET A 90 6.59 11.03 -3.15
CA MET A 90 6.99 10.07 -2.12
C MET A 90 7.51 8.77 -2.75
N LEU A 91 6.81 8.23 -3.74
CA LEU A 91 7.22 7.00 -4.45
C LEU A 91 8.54 7.19 -5.20
N HIS A 92 8.84 8.38 -5.72
CA HIS A 92 10.14 8.69 -6.30
C HIS A 92 11.27 8.78 -5.26
N SER A 93 10.99 9.24 -4.03
CA SER A 93 12.03 9.43 -3.01
C SER A 93 12.39 8.15 -2.26
N LEU A 94 11.41 7.28 -1.99
CA LEU A 94 11.62 6.09 -1.14
C LEU A 94 12.71 5.12 -1.64
N PRO A 95 12.88 4.86 -2.95
CA PRO A 95 13.96 4.02 -3.45
C PRO A 95 15.36 4.60 -3.24
N ALA A 96 15.49 5.93 -3.19
CA ALA A 96 16.77 6.60 -2.98
C ALA A 96 17.19 6.65 -1.49
N ASP A 97 16.23 6.49 -0.58
CA ASP A 97 16.46 6.56 0.86
C ASP A 97 16.40 5.16 1.49
N ALA A 98 17.46 4.36 1.32
CA ALA A 98 17.51 2.99 1.86
C ALA A 98 17.24 2.90 3.38
N ALA A 99 17.48 3.97 4.15
CA ALA A 99 17.31 4.00 5.59
C ALA A 99 15.89 4.38 6.04
N ALA A 100 15.02 4.87 5.15
CA ALA A 100 13.65 5.24 5.47
C ALA A 100 12.88 4.10 6.17
N ARG A 101 12.16 4.46 7.23
CA ARG A 101 11.27 3.57 7.98
C ARG A 101 9.93 4.27 8.23
N PRO A 102 8.82 3.52 8.28
CA PRO A 102 7.54 4.06 8.72
C PRO A 102 7.60 4.54 10.18
N ALA A 103 6.68 5.44 10.56
CA ALA A 103 6.57 5.93 11.94
C ALA A 103 6.24 4.77 12.90
N ASP A 104 5.22 3.98 12.57
CA ASP A 104 4.80 2.81 13.33
C ASP A 104 5.31 1.53 12.66
N VAL A 105 6.60 1.25 12.89
CA VAL A 105 7.31 0.14 12.24
C VAL A 105 6.64 -1.21 12.47
N GLN A 106 6.21 -1.50 13.69
CA GLN A 106 5.65 -2.82 14.00
C GLN A 106 4.34 -3.05 13.25
N GLU A 107 3.41 -2.10 13.33
CA GLU A 107 2.11 -2.18 12.66
C GLU A 107 2.24 -2.28 11.14
N ALA A 108 3.12 -1.46 10.55
CA ALA A 108 3.39 -1.51 9.12
C ALA A 108 3.96 -2.86 8.66
N GLN A 109 4.83 -3.46 9.47
CA GLN A 109 5.37 -4.79 9.17
C GLN A 109 4.33 -5.88 9.34
N ASP A 110 3.50 -5.83 10.39
CA ASP A 110 2.46 -6.84 10.62
C ASP A 110 1.42 -6.83 9.50
N LEU A 111 1.00 -5.65 9.04
CA LEU A 111 0.15 -5.50 7.86
C LEU A 111 0.80 -6.13 6.62
N LEU A 112 2.07 -5.82 6.35
CA LEU A 112 2.79 -6.38 5.22
C LEU A 112 2.86 -7.91 5.30
N GLN A 113 3.12 -8.47 6.49
CA GLN A 113 3.18 -9.91 6.68
C GLN A 113 1.83 -10.58 6.44
N ARG A 114 0.71 -9.95 6.83
CA ARG A 114 -0.64 -10.45 6.53
C ARG A 114 -0.92 -10.41 5.02
N LEU A 115 -0.61 -9.28 4.36
CA LEU A 115 -0.71 -9.12 2.90
C LEU A 115 0.11 -10.17 2.15
N LEU A 116 1.34 -10.44 2.58
CA LEU A 116 2.21 -11.44 1.94
C LEU A 116 1.72 -12.87 2.17
N ARG A 117 0.91 -13.12 3.20
CA ARG A 117 0.36 -14.45 3.50
C ARG A 117 -0.97 -14.71 2.79
N ALA A 118 -1.80 -13.69 2.63
CA ALA A 118 -3.08 -13.75 1.93
C ALA A 118 -2.91 -14.29 0.50
N ASP A 119 -3.50 -15.46 0.24
CA ASP A 119 -3.30 -16.21 -1.00
C ASP A 119 -4.09 -15.65 -2.20
N ASP A 120 -5.09 -14.83 -1.96
CA ASP A 120 -6.10 -14.30 -2.90
C ASP A 120 -5.83 -12.87 -3.39
N LEU A 121 -4.89 -12.13 -2.76
CA LEU A 121 -4.41 -10.85 -3.31
C LEU A 121 -3.89 -11.03 -4.74
N GLN A 122 -3.50 -12.26 -5.13
CA GLN A 122 -3.09 -12.63 -6.48
C GLN A 122 -4.09 -12.23 -7.57
N ASP A 123 -5.39 -12.15 -7.27
CA ASP A 123 -6.45 -11.76 -8.22
C ASP A 123 -6.68 -10.23 -8.28
N VAL A 124 -6.40 -9.51 -7.20
CA VAL A 124 -6.47 -8.03 -7.10
C VAL A 124 -5.20 -7.37 -7.68
N LEU A 125 -4.11 -8.12 -7.75
CA LEU A 125 -2.77 -7.71 -8.18
C LEU A 125 -2.52 -7.80 -9.71
N ARG A 126 -3.58 -7.85 -10.54
CA ARG A 126 -3.46 -7.92 -12.00
C ARG A 126 -2.89 -6.65 -12.61
#